data_AF-A0A1E3B3F5-F1
#
_entry.id   AF-A0A1E3B3F5-F1
#
_cell.length_a   1.000
_cell.length_b   1.000
_cell.length_c   1.000
_cell.angle_alpha   90.00
_cell.angle_beta   90.00
_cell.angle_gamma   90.00
#
_symmetry.space_group_name_H-M   'P 1'
#
loop_
_entity.id
_entity.type
_entity.pdbx_description
1 polymer ?
#
loop_
_entity_poly.entity_id
_entity_poly.type
_entity_poly.pdbx_seq_one_letter_code
_entity_poly.pdbx_strand_id
1 'polypeptide(L)'
;MLEQLGDRRREIDQEKADESNYMSFNNIPPTKFAAIDKYRERNRVKLRFTYFPAIETLIVKIPTAKCEAAHRNFEGLLSIPAKELGVEVGEFCSMGATTYTYRYRSRAQDRSLKEGDSTYKNRRLRRNDEGLPSLVVEAGNSEKSLDHLKAAAKWWIETSRARSASSCY
;
A
#
# COMPACT_ATOMS: atom_id res chain seq x y z
N MET A 1 11.78 19.16 7.30
CA MET A 1 11.03 18.20 6.46
C MET A 1 11.89 17.62 5.33
N LEU A 2 12.65 18.44 4.60
CA LEU A 2 13.60 17.97 3.57
C LEU A 2 14.84 17.26 4.15
N GLU A 3 15.36 17.71 5.30
CA GLU A 3 16.47 17.00 6.00
C GLU A 3 16.07 15.61 6.52
N GLN A 4 14.84 15.46 7.02
CA GLN A 4 14.29 14.15 7.43
C GLN A 4 14.07 13.18 6.26
N LEU A 5 14.01 13.69 5.01
CA LEU A 5 13.99 12.86 3.80
C LEU A 5 15.42 12.49 3.37
N GLY A 6 16.41 13.34 3.69
CA GLY A 6 17.84 13.08 3.47
C GLY A 6 18.44 12.03 4.41
N ASP A 7 17.96 11.94 5.66
CA ASP A 7 18.41 10.87 6.57
C ASP A 7 17.80 9.51 6.23
N ARG A 8 16.56 9.47 5.72
CA ARG A 8 15.97 8.24 5.12
C ARG A 8 16.76 7.72 3.91
N ARG A 9 17.46 8.61 3.20
CA ARG A 9 18.29 8.27 2.04
C ARG A 9 19.49 7.40 2.42
N ARG A 10 20.07 7.63 3.61
CA ARG A 10 21.27 6.91 4.07
C ARG A 10 20.95 5.54 4.69
N GLU A 11 19.78 5.37 5.30
CA GLU A 11 19.35 4.07 5.84
C GLU A 11 18.98 3.05 4.76
N ILE A 12 18.41 3.49 3.64
CA ILE A 12 17.97 2.60 2.55
C ILE A 12 19.16 2.09 1.71
N ASP A 13 20.20 2.91 1.54
CA ASP A 13 21.34 2.60 0.66
C ASP A 13 22.37 1.62 1.27
N GLN A 14 22.22 1.22 2.55
CA GLN A 14 23.17 0.36 3.27
C GLN A 14 22.75 -1.12 3.44
N GLU A 15 21.63 -1.57 2.87
CA GLU A 15 21.26 -2.99 2.93
C GLU A 15 22.04 -3.83 1.90
N LYS A 16 23.06 -4.54 2.38
CA LYS A 16 23.56 -5.76 1.72
C LYS A 16 22.37 -6.68 1.41
N ALA A 17 22.39 -7.29 0.24
CA ALA A 17 21.39 -8.23 -0.25
C ALA A 17 21.26 -9.46 0.67
N ASP A 18 20.49 -9.35 1.76
CA ASP A 18 20.14 -10.48 2.61
C ASP A 18 18.78 -10.24 3.30
N GLU A 19 17.78 -11.02 2.86
CA GLU A 19 16.47 -11.30 3.48
C GLU A 19 15.39 -10.21 3.47
N SER A 20 15.64 -9.01 2.96
CA SER A 20 14.56 -8.03 2.75
C SER A 20 13.74 -8.39 1.51
N ASN A 21 12.43 -8.65 1.66
CA ASN A 21 11.54 -8.78 0.50
C ASN A 21 11.17 -7.42 -0.13
N TYR A 22 11.85 -6.35 0.28
CA TYR A 22 11.61 -5.02 -0.21
C TYR A 22 12.82 -4.56 -1.02
N MET A 23 12.56 -3.85 -2.11
CA MET A 23 13.57 -3.18 -2.91
C MET A 23 13.14 -1.73 -3.09
N SER A 24 14.07 -0.80 -2.91
CA SER A 24 13.83 0.62 -3.15
C SER A 24 14.59 1.08 -4.39
N PHE A 25 13.90 1.79 -5.28
CA PHE A 25 14.47 2.36 -6.48
C PHE A 25 14.23 3.86 -6.47
N ASN A 26 15.30 4.64 -6.57
CA ASN A 26 15.27 6.10 -6.63
C ASN A 26 15.40 6.59 -8.08
N ASN A 27 15.10 7.88 -8.30
CA ASN A 27 15.16 8.53 -9.62
C ASN A 27 14.28 7.82 -10.66
N ILE A 28 13.09 7.40 -10.24
CA ILE A 28 12.04 6.85 -11.09
C ILE A 28 11.00 7.95 -11.35
N PRO A 29 11.12 8.73 -12.45
CA PRO A 29 10.14 9.76 -12.77
C PRO A 29 8.77 9.12 -13.11
N PRO A 30 7.66 9.87 -13.01
CA PRO A 30 6.31 9.31 -13.21
C PRO A 30 6.10 8.62 -14.55
N THR A 31 6.74 9.11 -15.61
CA THR A 31 6.71 8.50 -16.95
C THR A 31 7.37 7.12 -16.98
N LYS A 32 8.51 6.96 -16.28
CA LYS A 32 9.21 5.69 -16.15
C LYS A 32 8.43 4.73 -15.25
N PHE A 33 7.88 5.21 -14.14
CA PHE A 33 7.00 4.41 -13.29
C PHE A 33 5.80 3.86 -14.06
N ALA A 34 5.11 4.70 -14.86
CA ALA A 34 3.99 4.26 -15.68
C ALA A 34 4.38 3.17 -16.69
N ALA A 35 5.59 3.24 -17.27
CA ALA A 35 6.12 2.19 -18.14
C ALA A 35 6.40 0.89 -17.38
N ILE A 36 6.99 0.97 -16.18
CA ILE A 36 7.27 -0.18 -15.31
C ILE A 36 5.96 -0.86 -14.89
N ASP A 37 4.98 -0.10 -14.42
CA ASP A 37 3.69 -0.64 -13.97
C ASP A 37 2.91 -1.29 -15.12
N LYS A 38 2.88 -0.64 -16.28
CA LYS A 38 2.29 -1.21 -17.50
C LYS A 38 2.98 -2.50 -17.93
N TYR A 39 4.30 -2.59 -17.80
CA TYR A 39 5.04 -3.82 -18.07
C TYR A 39 4.70 -4.92 -17.04
N ARG A 40 4.66 -4.57 -15.74
CA ARG A 40 4.30 -5.48 -14.65
C ARG A 40 2.92 -6.12 -14.89
N GLU A 41 1.92 -5.30 -15.19
CA GLU A 41 0.54 -5.73 -15.46
C GLU A 41 0.46 -6.66 -16.68
N ARG A 42 1.07 -6.26 -17.80
CA ARG A 42 1.08 -7.05 -19.04
C ARG A 42 1.72 -8.42 -18.87
N ASN A 43 2.76 -8.51 -18.07
CA ASN A 43 3.50 -9.75 -17.83
C ASN A 43 3.01 -10.50 -16.58
N ARG A 44 1.94 -10.02 -15.91
CA ARG A 44 1.37 -10.64 -14.71
C ARG A 44 2.41 -10.87 -13.60
N VAL A 45 3.36 -9.94 -13.49
CA VAL A 45 4.43 -9.99 -12.50
C VAL A 45 3.85 -9.66 -11.12
N LYS A 46 3.89 -10.64 -10.20
CA LYS A 46 3.28 -10.55 -8.88
C LYS A 46 4.16 -9.78 -7.90
N LEU A 47 4.22 -8.46 -8.05
CA LEU A 47 4.89 -7.55 -7.12
C LEU A 47 3.86 -6.61 -6.49
N ARG A 48 4.19 -6.00 -5.34
CA ARG A 48 3.41 -4.89 -4.77
C ARG A 48 4.22 -3.61 -4.83
N PHE A 49 3.61 -2.54 -5.31
CA PHE A 49 4.23 -1.24 -5.49
C PHE A 49 3.73 -0.24 -4.46
N THR A 50 4.67 0.56 -3.96
CA THR A 50 4.40 1.86 -3.32
C THR A 50 5.25 2.89 -4.03
N TYR A 51 4.63 3.92 -4.60
CA TYR A 51 5.31 4.93 -5.40
C TYR A 51 5.09 6.33 -4.84
N PHE A 52 6.17 7.09 -4.72
CA PHE A 52 6.19 8.47 -4.24
C PHE A 52 6.72 9.38 -5.36
N PRO A 53 5.85 9.94 -6.22
CA PRO A 53 6.29 10.75 -7.36
C PRO A 53 7.06 12.01 -6.96
N ALA A 54 6.73 12.64 -5.83
CA ALA A 54 7.39 13.86 -5.36
C ALA A 54 8.89 13.66 -5.04
N ILE A 55 9.31 12.43 -4.75
CA ILE A 55 10.71 12.06 -4.50
C ILE A 55 11.23 11.02 -5.49
N GLU A 56 10.43 10.71 -6.53
CA GLU A 56 10.75 9.72 -7.56
C GLU A 56 11.20 8.36 -7.01
N THR A 57 10.58 7.91 -5.90
CA THR A 57 10.93 6.65 -5.22
C THR A 57 9.87 5.60 -5.45
N LEU A 58 10.28 4.45 -5.99
CA LEU A 58 9.48 3.23 -6.10
C LEU A 58 9.96 2.21 -5.07
N ILE A 59 9.09 1.82 -4.16
CA ILE A 59 9.30 0.68 -3.25
C ILE A 59 8.55 -0.52 -3.82
N VAL A 60 9.27 -1.61 -4.02
CA VAL A 60 8.77 -2.88 -4.52
C VAL A 60 8.81 -3.90 -3.39
N LYS A 61 7.67 -4.49 -3.05
CA LYS A 61 7.59 -5.67 -2.19
C LYS A 61 7.43 -6.91 -3.06
N ILE A 62 8.22 -7.93 -2.74
CA ILE A 62 8.18 -9.26 -3.33
C ILE A 62 7.34 -10.14 -2.39
N PRO A 63 6.11 -10.53 -2.78
CA PRO A 63 5.31 -11.43 -1.97
C PRO A 63 6.02 -12.78 -1.82
N THR A 64 6.06 -13.30 -0.59
CA THR A 64 6.53 -14.64 -0.29
C THR A 64 5.36 -15.53 0.10
N ALA A 65 5.51 -16.85 -0.04
CA ALA A 65 4.47 -17.80 0.39
C ALA A 65 4.07 -17.61 1.85
N LYS A 66 5.02 -17.26 2.73
CA LYS A 66 4.75 -16.96 4.15
C LYS A 66 3.90 -15.70 4.32
N CYS A 67 4.22 -14.61 3.62
CA CYS A 67 3.41 -13.39 3.65
C CYS A 67 2.00 -13.65 3.11
N GLU A 68 1.88 -14.33 1.97
CA GLU A 68 0.60 -14.65 1.34
C GLU A 68 -0.27 -15.51 2.26
N ALA A 69 0.30 -16.56 2.85
CA ALA A 69 -0.40 -17.37 3.84
C ALA A 69 -0.82 -16.56 5.07
N ALA A 70 0.06 -15.68 5.58
CA ALA A 70 -0.22 -14.89 6.77
C ALA A 70 -1.43 -13.97 6.59
N HIS A 71 -1.44 -13.13 5.54
CA HIS A 71 -2.55 -12.19 5.35
C HIS A 71 -3.85 -12.89 4.94
N ARG A 72 -3.79 -14.01 4.20
CA ARG A 72 -4.99 -14.77 3.79
C ARG A 72 -5.60 -15.58 4.95
N ASN A 73 -4.78 -16.14 5.85
CA ASN A 73 -5.32 -16.79 7.04
C ASN A 73 -5.89 -15.75 8.01
N PHE A 74 -5.24 -14.60 8.17
CA PHE A 74 -5.78 -13.50 8.96
C PHE A 74 -7.11 -12.98 8.39
N GLU A 75 -7.26 -12.88 7.07
CA GLU A 75 -8.53 -12.61 6.40
C GLU A 75 -9.63 -13.60 6.80
N GLY A 76 -9.32 -14.90 6.81
CA GLY A 76 -10.25 -15.94 7.23
C GLY A 76 -10.72 -15.75 8.67
N LEU A 77 -9.80 -15.40 9.57
CA LEU A 77 -10.09 -15.11 10.97
C LEU A 77 -10.95 -13.85 11.17
N LEU A 78 -10.92 -12.89 10.24
CA LEU A 78 -11.77 -11.70 10.29
C LEU A 78 -13.15 -11.94 9.66
N SER A 79 -13.20 -12.72 8.58
CA SER A 79 -14.42 -12.91 7.80
C SER A 79 -15.47 -13.74 8.53
N ILE A 80 -15.05 -14.71 9.35
CA ILE A 80 -15.96 -15.56 10.13
C ILE A 80 -16.72 -14.73 11.18
N PRO A 81 -16.05 -14.00 12.11
CA PRO A 81 -16.76 -13.16 13.06
C PRO A 81 -17.57 -12.05 12.41
N ALA A 82 -17.07 -11.44 11.32
CA ALA A 82 -17.83 -10.41 10.61
C ALA A 82 -19.19 -10.95 10.14
N LYS A 83 -19.22 -12.16 9.57
CA LYS A 83 -20.47 -12.82 9.16
C LYS A 83 -21.37 -13.14 10.35
N GLU A 84 -20.82 -13.63 11.45
CA GLU A 84 -21.57 -13.92 12.69
C GLU A 84 -22.20 -12.67 13.30
N LEU A 85 -21.57 -11.51 13.13
CA LEU A 85 -22.09 -10.19 13.50
C LEU A 85 -23.09 -9.62 12.49
N GLY A 86 -23.47 -10.37 11.45
CA GLY A 86 -24.41 -9.95 10.42
C GLY A 86 -23.84 -8.95 9.42
N VAL A 87 -22.51 -8.77 9.37
CA VAL A 87 -21.88 -7.92 8.35
C VAL A 87 -21.99 -8.61 7.00
N GLU A 88 -22.62 -7.93 6.05
CA GLU A 88 -22.87 -8.51 4.74
C GLU A 88 -21.65 -8.39 3.81
N VAL A 89 -21.62 -9.20 2.75
CA VAL A 89 -20.52 -9.21 1.77
C VAL A 89 -20.28 -7.81 1.16
N GLY A 90 -21.35 -7.02 0.97
CA GLY A 90 -21.24 -5.65 0.48
C GLY A 90 -20.62 -4.65 1.48
N GLU A 91 -20.58 -5.01 2.76
CA GLU A 91 -20.05 -4.18 3.85
C GLU A 91 -18.61 -4.54 4.21
N PHE A 92 -18.20 -5.78 3.90
CA PHE A 92 -16.85 -6.29 4.07
C PHE A 92 -16.32 -6.91 2.76
N CYS A 93 -16.33 -6.12 1.68
CA CYS A 93 -15.92 -6.60 0.36
C CYS A 93 -14.39 -6.59 0.25
N SER A 94 -13.79 -7.75 -0.04
CA SER A 94 -12.37 -7.84 -0.36
C SER A 94 -12.08 -7.16 -1.71
N MET A 95 -11.05 -6.33 -1.72
CA MET A 95 -10.51 -5.65 -2.90
C MET A 95 -9.10 -6.16 -3.23
N GLY A 96 -8.62 -7.18 -2.51
CA GLY A 96 -7.28 -7.74 -2.67
C GLY A 96 -6.18 -6.67 -2.61
N ALA A 97 -5.21 -6.79 -3.52
CA ALA A 97 -4.08 -5.88 -3.65
C ALA A 97 -4.33 -4.71 -4.61
N THR A 98 -5.53 -4.13 -4.56
CA THR A 98 -5.87 -2.95 -5.38
C THR A 98 -4.89 -1.79 -5.12
N THR A 99 -4.49 -1.09 -6.18
CA THR A 99 -3.71 0.15 -6.09
C THR A 99 -4.59 1.31 -5.65
N TYR A 100 -4.22 1.96 -4.55
CA TYR A 100 -4.88 3.18 -4.07
C TYR A 100 -3.99 4.40 -4.31
N THR A 101 -4.61 5.50 -4.72
CA THR A 101 -3.92 6.77 -4.94
C THR A 101 -4.30 7.77 -3.86
N TYR A 102 -3.29 8.36 -3.23
CA TYR A 102 -3.45 9.52 -2.38
C TYR A 102 -3.22 10.80 -3.17
N ARG A 103 -3.89 11.91 -2.81
CA ARG A 103 -3.62 13.25 -3.36
C ARG A 103 -3.28 14.19 -2.21
N TYR A 104 -2.03 14.60 -2.10
CA TYR A 104 -1.68 15.73 -1.25
C TYR A 104 -1.96 17.04 -2.00
N ARG A 105 -2.74 17.95 -1.42
CA ARG A 105 -2.88 19.37 -1.83
C ARG A 105 -3.03 19.64 -3.35
N SER A 106 -3.88 18.86 -4.00
CA SER A 106 -4.41 19.04 -5.37
C SER A 106 -3.44 19.01 -6.57
N ARG A 107 -2.12 18.82 -6.41
CA ARG A 107 -1.20 18.70 -7.57
C ARG A 107 -1.10 17.26 -8.07
N ALA A 108 -1.09 17.08 -9.40
CA ALA A 108 -0.98 15.76 -10.03
C ALA A 108 0.35 15.06 -9.69
N GLN A 109 1.43 15.84 -9.48
CA GLN A 109 2.76 15.34 -9.09
C GLN A 109 2.83 14.79 -7.66
N ASP A 110 1.84 15.05 -6.81
CA ASP A 110 1.85 14.67 -5.39
C ASP A 110 1.04 13.40 -5.12
N ARG A 111 0.76 12.62 -6.19
CA ARG A 111 -0.07 11.43 -6.11
C ARG A 111 0.72 10.19 -5.73
N SER A 112 0.95 9.96 -4.44
CA SER A 112 1.52 8.69 -4.02
C SER A 112 0.55 7.54 -4.28
N LEU A 113 1.08 6.39 -4.67
CA LEU A 113 0.32 5.18 -4.94
C LEU A 113 0.78 4.08 -3.98
N LYS A 114 -0.14 3.23 -3.56
CA LYS A 114 0.18 2.07 -2.74
C LYS A 114 -0.80 0.92 -2.95
N GLU A 115 -0.24 -0.27 -3.04
CA GLU A 115 -0.94 -1.54 -2.89
C GLU A 115 -0.76 -2.07 -1.46
N GLY A 116 -1.83 -2.64 -0.89
CA GLY A 116 -1.77 -3.43 0.34
C GLY A 116 -1.75 -4.93 0.02
N ASP A 117 -1.49 -5.79 1.00
CA ASP A 117 -1.59 -7.24 0.79
C ASP A 117 -3.05 -7.71 0.71
N SER A 118 -3.90 -7.17 1.59
CA SER A 118 -5.35 -7.34 1.50
C SER A 118 -6.06 -6.10 1.97
N THR A 119 -7.02 -5.64 1.18
CA THR A 119 -7.80 -4.43 1.47
C THR A 119 -9.29 -4.75 1.42
N TYR A 120 -10.07 -4.14 2.32
CA TYR A 120 -11.51 -4.37 2.42
C TYR A 120 -12.26 -3.06 2.43
N LYS A 121 -13.42 -3.06 1.81
CA LYS A 121 -14.24 -1.88 1.63
C LYS A 121 -15.70 -2.17 1.92
N ASN A 122 -16.31 -1.26 2.65
CA ASN A 122 -17.77 -1.19 2.70
C ASN A 122 -18.25 -0.52 1.41
N ARG A 123 -18.68 -1.31 0.44
CA ARG A 123 -19.18 -0.82 -0.86
C ARG A 123 -20.56 -0.18 -0.73
N ARG A 124 -21.30 -0.42 0.35
CA ARG A 124 -22.57 0.28 0.62
C ARG A 124 -22.33 1.76 0.94
N LEU A 125 -21.34 2.04 1.80
CA LEU A 125 -20.94 3.39 2.21
C LEU A 125 -19.99 4.06 1.22
N ARG A 126 -19.10 3.29 0.60
CA ARG A 126 -18.09 3.78 -0.35
C ARG A 126 -18.26 3.08 -1.69
N ARG A 127 -19.27 3.53 -2.45
CA ARG A 127 -19.65 2.94 -3.75
C ARG A 127 -18.63 3.18 -4.86
N ASN A 128 -17.88 4.27 -4.79
CA ASN A 128 -16.86 4.60 -5.79
C ASN A 128 -15.66 3.66 -5.68
N ASP A 129 -15.04 3.27 -6.78
CA ASP A 129 -13.84 2.41 -6.73
C ASP A 129 -12.61 3.18 -6.22
N GLU A 130 -12.59 4.50 -6.38
CA GLU A 130 -11.50 5.39 -5.92
C GLU A 130 -11.46 5.63 -4.39
N GLY A 131 -12.47 5.19 -3.64
CA GLY A 131 -12.51 5.31 -2.19
C GLY A 131 -11.44 4.46 -1.51
N LEU A 132 -10.80 4.98 -0.46
CA LEU A 132 -9.84 4.23 0.34
C LEU A 132 -10.52 3.04 1.06
N PRO A 133 -9.78 1.97 1.36
CA PRO A 133 -10.34 0.82 2.07
C PRO A 133 -10.73 1.20 3.49
N SER A 134 -11.66 0.46 4.06
CA SER A 134 -12.06 0.56 5.48
C SER A 134 -11.10 -0.21 6.39
N LEU A 135 -10.50 -1.29 5.85
CA LEU A 135 -9.52 -2.12 6.55
C LEU A 135 -8.40 -2.49 5.57
N VAL A 136 -7.17 -2.49 6.07
CA VAL A 136 -6.00 -2.99 5.35
C VAL A 136 -5.25 -3.96 6.24
N VAL A 137 -4.83 -5.07 5.65
CA VAL A 137 -3.92 -6.05 6.24
C VAL A 137 -2.61 -5.96 5.48
N GLU A 138 -1.52 -5.80 6.23
CA GLU A 138 -0.14 -5.83 5.74
C GLU A 138 0.61 -6.89 6.54
N ALA A 139 1.29 -7.80 5.85
CA ALA A 139 2.06 -8.88 6.43
C ALA A 139 3.54 -8.76 6.06
N GLY A 140 4.40 -8.89 7.07
CA GLY A 140 5.85 -9.08 6.92
C GLY A 140 6.24 -10.52 7.29
N ASN A 141 7.41 -10.97 6.86
CA ASN A 141 7.91 -12.33 7.16
C ASN A 141 9.22 -12.36 7.95
N SER A 142 9.72 -11.19 8.38
CA SER A 142 10.96 -11.04 9.13
C SER A 142 10.92 -9.78 9.99
N GLU A 143 11.79 -9.69 11.00
CA GLU A 143 11.97 -8.47 11.79
C GLU A 143 12.38 -7.27 10.92
N LYS A 144 13.19 -7.52 9.88
CA LYS A 144 13.57 -6.52 8.87
C LYS A 144 12.36 -5.92 8.12
N SER A 145 11.21 -6.62 8.10
CA SER A 145 9.98 -6.08 7.51
C SER A 145 9.29 -5.03 8.39
N LEU A 146 9.65 -4.91 9.68
CA LEU A 146 8.89 -4.13 10.65
C LEU A 146 8.87 -2.64 10.29
N ASP A 147 9.99 -2.07 9.84
CA ASP A 147 10.04 -0.65 9.50
C ASP A 147 9.27 -0.35 8.20
N HIS A 148 9.29 -1.26 7.24
CA HIS A 148 8.41 -1.20 6.07
C HIS A 148 6.93 -1.29 6.46
N LEU A 149 6.56 -2.13 7.44
CA LEU A 149 5.20 -2.24 7.94
C LEU A 149 4.75 -0.96 8.68
N LYS A 150 5.61 -0.38 9.51
CA LYS A 150 5.34 0.92 10.16
C LYS A 150 5.16 2.03 9.12
N ALA A 151 6.01 2.07 8.11
CA ALA A 151 5.90 3.03 7.01
C ALA A 151 4.60 2.83 6.21
N ALA A 152 4.21 1.58 5.94
CA ALA A 152 2.95 1.25 5.29
C ALA A 152 1.75 1.69 6.14
N ALA A 153 1.72 1.36 7.43
CA ALA A 153 0.66 1.77 8.35
C ALA A 153 0.52 3.30 8.41
N LYS A 154 1.66 4.01 8.52
CA LYS A 154 1.70 5.47 8.48
C LYS A 154 1.09 6.01 7.18
N TRP A 155 1.46 5.45 6.03
CA TRP A 155 0.89 5.85 4.73
C TRP A 155 -0.63 5.72 4.72
N TRP A 156 -1.17 4.57 5.17
CA TRP A 156 -2.62 4.33 5.21
C TRP A 156 -3.35 5.30 6.13
N ILE A 157 -2.80 5.56 7.32
CA ILE A 157 -3.40 6.47 8.32
C ILE A 157 -3.39 7.92 7.82
N GLU A 158 -2.25 8.41 7.33
CA GLU A 158 -2.11 9.79 6.85
C GLU A 158 -3.02 10.04 5.64
N THR A 159 -3.06 9.09 4.72
CA THR A 159 -3.91 9.12 3.51
C THR A 159 -5.41 9.14 3.88
N SER A 160 -5.80 8.38 4.90
CA SER A 160 -7.19 8.32 5.36
C SER A 160 -7.62 9.61 6.07
N ARG A 161 -6.77 10.19 6.92
CA ARG A 161 -7.08 11.43 7.67
C ARG A 161 -7.23 12.65 6.78
N ALA A 162 -6.38 12.78 5.76
CA ALA A 162 -6.42 13.92 4.86
C ALA A 162 -7.71 13.98 4.01
N ARG A 163 -8.38 12.86 3.78
CA ARG A 163 -9.69 12.83 3.10
C ARG A 163 -10.85 13.26 4.00
N SER A 164 -10.82 12.94 5.29
CA SER A 164 -11.87 13.38 6.23
C SER A 164 -11.92 14.91 6.36
N ALA A 165 -10.77 15.58 6.24
CA ALA A 165 -10.71 17.05 6.26
C ALA A 165 -11.18 17.72 4.96
N SER A 166 -11.21 16.98 3.84
CA SER A 166 -11.61 17.49 2.52
C SER A 166 -13.12 17.32 2.25
N SER A 167 -13.87 16.73 3.19
CA SER A 167 -15.33 16.52 3.10
C SER A 167 -16.12 17.49 3.98
N CYS A 168 -15.45 18.46 4.62
CA CYS A 168 -16.06 19.42 5.56
C CYS A 168 -16.19 20.85 5.01
N TYR A 169 -16.07 21.06 3.69
CA TYR A 169 -16.33 22.34 3.03
C TYR A 169 -17.04 22.11 1.69
#